data_AF-A0A7X7EBR0-F1
#
_entry.id   AF-A0A7X7EBR0-F1
#
_cell.length_a   1.000
_cell.length_b   1.000
_cell.length_c   1.000
_cell.angle_alpha   90.00
_cell.angle_beta   90.00
_cell.angle_gamma   90.00
#
_symmetry.space_group_name_H-M   'P 1'
#
loop_
_entity.id
_entity.type
_entity.pdbx_description
1 polymer ?
#
loop_
_entity_poly.entity_id
_entity_poly.type
_entity_poly.pdbx_seq_one_letter_code
_entity_poly.pdbx_strand_id
1 'polypeptide(L)'
;MEFVSYDIAGNDFQRAGAASRSIKEHLKRIGAGAEAIRRAMIAAYEAEMNVVIHSVGGRLEASFTDSQIDVSVIDEGPGIPDVEQAMV
;
A
#
# COMPACT_ATOMS: atom_id res chain seq x y z
N MET A 1 -17.20 -8.16 -4.48
CA MET A 1 -16.42 -7.13 -3.75
C MET A 1 -15.57 -7.87 -2.74
N GLU A 2 -14.27 -7.85 -2.92
CA GLU A 2 -13.31 -8.51 -2.03
C GLU A 2 -12.53 -7.45 -1.25
N PHE A 3 -12.15 -7.77 -0.02
CA PHE A 3 -11.39 -6.89 0.87
C PHE A 3 -10.21 -7.65 1.45
N VAL A 4 -9.05 -7.01 1.50
CA VAL A 4 -7.84 -7.52 2.16
C VAL A 4 -7.22 -6.42 3.01
N SER A 5 -6.59 -6.81 4.11
CA SER A 5 -5.82 -5.92 4.98
C SER A 5 -4.52 -6.60 5.37
N TYR A 6 -3.42 -5.87 5.32
CA TYR A 6 -2.07 -6.34 5.63
C TYR A 6 -1.38 -5.36 6.57
N ASP A 7 -0.78 -5.87 7.64
CA ASP A 7 0.00 -5.05 8.56
C ASP A 7 1.30 -4.58 7.91
N ILE A 8 1.70 -3.35 8.24
CA ILE A 8 2.98 -2.74 7.90
C ILE A 8 3.73 -2.47 9.20
N ALA A 9 4.92 -3.05 9.35
CA ALA A 9 5.79 -2.78 10.49
C ALA A 9 6.65 -1.54 10.22
N GLY A 10 6.61 -0.56 11.14
CA GLY A 10 7.50 0.60 11.11
C GLY A 10 8.96 0.19 11.33
N ASN A 11 9.89 0.86 10.65
CA ASN A 11 11.34 0.65 10.74
C ASN A 11 11.83 -0.79 10.45
N ASP A 12 10.99 -1.65 9.86
CA ASP A 12 11.35 -3.01 9.43
C ASP A 12 11.61 -3.04 7.91
N PHE A 13 12.81 -2.64 7.52
CA PHE A 13 13.24 -2.66 6.11
C PHE A 13 13.39 -4.07 5.53
N GLN A 14 13.47 -5.11 6.36
CA GLN A 14 13.56 -6.49 5.86
C GLN A 14 12.21 -6.97 5.33
N ARG A 15 11.11 -6.51 5.95
CA ARG A 15 9.74 -6.83 5.55
C ARG A 15 9.08 -5.77 4.68
N ALA A 16 9.74 -4.63 4.46
CA ALA A 16 9.26 -3.57 3.59
C ALA A 16 8.87 -4.10 2.19
N GLY A 17 7.66 -3.74 1.74
CA GLY A 17 7.10 -4.18 0.46
C GLY A 17 6.31 -5.49 0.53
N ALA A 18 6.19 -6.12 1.71
CA ALA A 18 5.44 -7.37 1.87
C ALA A 18 3.92 -7.18 1.66
N ALA A 19 3.36 -6.06 2.13
CA ALA A 19 1.93 -5.78 1.99
C ALA A 19 1.56 -5.52 0.52
N SER A 20 2.29 -4.62 -0.15
CA SER A 20 2.13 -4.34 -1.57
C SER A 20 2.35 -5.61 -2.42
N ARG A 21 3.37 -6.43 -2.13
CA ARG A 21 3.57 -7.72 -2.83
C ARG A 21 2.36 -8.65 -2.68
N SER A 22 1.71 -8.67 -1.52
CA SER A 22 0.52 -9.48 -1.29
C SER A 22 -0.66 -9.02 -2.16
N ILE A 23 -0.83 -7.70 -2.36
CA ILE A 23 -1.78 -7.17 -3.37
C ILE A 23 -1.41 -7.61 -4.77
N LYS A 24 -0.12 -7.57 -5.16
CA LYS A 24 0.33 -8.01 -6.48
C LYS A 24 -0.17 -9.41 -6.81
N GLU A 25 0.04 -10.33 -5.87
CA GLU A 25 -0.34 -11.73 -6.05
C GLU A 25 -1.85 -11.92 -5.98
N HIS A 26 -2.58 -11.04 -5.29
CA HIS A 26 -4.04 -10.99 -5.34
C HIS A 26 -4.54 -10.53 -6.73
N LEU A 27 -4.05 -9.40 -7.24
CA LEU A 27 -4.42 -8.86 -8.56
C LEU A 27 -4.12 -9.83 -9.70
N LYS A 28 -2.99 -10.56 -9.64
CA LYS A 28 -2.69 -11.61 -10.61
C LYS A 28 -3.69 -12.77 -10.56
N ARG A 29 -4.10 -13.19 -9.35
CA ARG A 29 -5.05 -14.30 -9.17
C ARG A 29 -6.42 -13.97 -9.75
N ILE A 30 -6.87 -12.73 -9.64
CA ILE A 30 -8.14 -12.27 -10.22
C ILE A 30 -8.02 -11.86 -11.70
N GLY A 31 -6.85 -12.01 -12.31
CA GLY A 31 -6.64 -11.78 -13.74
C GLY A 31 -6.56 -10.31 -14.16
N ALA A 32 -6.16 -9.40 -13.26
CA ALA A 32 -6.03 -7.98 -13.57
C ALA A 32 -4.98 -7.73 -14.68
N GLY A 33 -5.22 -6.71 -15.50
CA GLY A 33 -4.31 -6.33 -16.59
C GLY A 33 -2.94 -5.88 -16.08
N ALA A 34 -1.88 -6.19 -16.84
CA ALA A 34 -0.49 -5.92 -16.44
C ALA A 34 -0.20 -4.44 -16.15
N GLU A 35 -0.84 -3.52 -16.88
CA GLU A 35 -0.72 -2.07 -16.66
C GLU A 35 -1.37 -1.65 -15.33
N ALA A 36 -2.59 -2.13 -15.07
CA ALA A 36 -3.29 -1.86 -13.80
C ALA A 36 -2.49 -2.41 -12.61
N ILE A 37 -1.97 -3.64 -12.72
CA ILE A 37 -1.08 -4.24 -11.72
C ILE A 37 0.13 -3.34 -11.49
N ARG A 38 0.82 -2.90 -12.55
CA ARG A 38 2.01 -2.05 -12.42
C ARG A 38 1.69 -0.75 -11.68
N ARG A 39 0.63 -0.05 -12.08
CA ARG A 39 0.23 1.23 -11.48
C ARG A 39 -0.16 1.08 -10.01
N ALA A 40 -0.99 0.09 -9.69
CA ALA A 40 -1.39 -0.19 -8.32
C ALA A 40 -0.17 -0.54 -7.44
N MET A 41 0.78 -1.31 -7.98
CA MET A 41 1.97 -1.72 -7.24
C MET A 41 2.93 -0.58 -6.94
N ILE A 42 3.11 0.37 -7.85
CA ILE A 42 3.96 1.55 -7.60
C ILE A 42 3.34 2.38 -6.47
N ALA A 43 2.05 2.72 -6.58
CA ALA A 43 1.36 3.51 -5.56
C ALA A 43 1.33 2.82 -4.19
N ALA A 44 0.99 1.52 -4.15
CA ALA A 44 0.94 0.76 -2.91
C ALA A 44 2.33 0.63 -2.26
N TYR A 45 3.38 0.43 -3.06
CA TYR A 45 4.75 0.32 -2.54
C TYR A 45 5.25 1.64 -1.98
N GLU A 46 5.08 2.75 -2.70
CA GLU A 46 5.48 4.09 -2.21
C GLU A 46 4.75 4.46 -0.92
N ALA A 47 3.44 4.21 -0.85
CA ALA A 47 2.66 4.46 0.34
C ALA A 47 3.06 3.55 1.53
N GLU A 48 3.36 2.26 1.28
CA GLU A 48 3.90 1.34 2.28
C GLU A 48 5.27 1.82 2.80
N MET A 49 6.16 2.24 1.90
CA MET A 49 7.49 2.74 2.28
C MET A 49 7.40 4.00 3.16
N ASN A 50 6.45 4.90 2.89
CA ASN A 50 6.23 6.06 3.74
C ASN A 50 5.91 5.65 5.18
N VAL A 51 5.08 4.62 5.38
CA VAL A 51 4.78 4.09 6.72
C VAL A 51 6.01 3.45 7.35
N VAL A 52 6.76 2.63 6.60
CA VAL A 52 7.98 1.98 7.11
C VAL A 52 9.01 3.02 7.58
N ILE A 53 9.17 4.12 6.83
CA ILE A 53 10.22 5.12 7.09
C ILE A 53 9.78 6.15 8.14
N HIS A 54 8.53 6.62 8.07
CA HIS A 54 8.08 7.82 8.80
C HIS A 54 7.06 7.54 9.90
N SER A 55 6.57 6.30 10.05
CA SER A 55 5.54 5.95 11.02
C SER A 55 5.99 4.84 11.98
N VAL A 56 5.19 4.58 13.01
CA VAL A 56 5.40 3.48 13.97
C VAL A 56 4.84 2.13 13.46
N GLY A 57 4.21 2.16 12.30
CA GLY A 57 3.52 1.03 11.68
C GLY A 57 2.15 1.45 11.17
N GLY A 58 1.43 0.51 10.60
CA GLY A 58 0.12 0.77 10.03
C GLY A 58 -0.44 -0.45 9.33
N ARG A 59 -1.37 -0.20 8.42
CA ARG A 59 -2.00 -1.23 7.60
C ARG A 59 -2.25 -0.73 6.19
N LEU A 60 -2.16 -1.67 5.26
CA LEU A 60 -2.52 -1.48 3.88
C LEU A 60 -3.80 -2.27 3.61
N GLU A 61 -4.87 -1.54 3.33
CA GLU A 61 -6.18 -2.07 3.00
C GLU A 61 -6.42 -1.94 1.50
N ALA A 62 -6.99 -2.99 0.89
CA ALA A 62 -7.42 -2.92 -0.50
C ALA A 62 -8.81 -3.51 -0.69
N SER A 63 -9.66 -2.77 -1.40
CA SER A 63 -10.98 -3.21 -1.84
C SER A 63 -10.98 -3.41 -3.34
N PHE A 64 -11.53 -4.52 -3.80
CA PHE A 64 -11.57 -4.89 -5.21
C PHE A 64 -13.01 -5.03 -5.71
N THR A 65 -13.24 -4.44 -6.87
CA THR A 65 -14.43 -4.63 -7.70
C THR A 65 -14.00 -5.08 -9.09
N ASP A 66 -14.96 -5.43 -9.95
CA ASP A 66 -14.66 -5.94 -11.30
C ASP A 66 -13.93 -4.92 -12.19
N SER A 67 -14.01 -3.62 -11.86
CA SER A 67 -13.44 -2.53 -12.66
C SER A 67 -12.50 -1.60 -11.90
N GLN A 68 -12.40 -1.72 -10.58
CA GLN A 68 -11.67 -0.76 -9.74
C GLN A 68 -11.03 -1.44 -8.52
N ILE A 69 -9.84 -0.95 -8.16
CA ILE A 69 -9.17 -1.22 -6.90
C ILE A 69 -9.06 0.10 -6.13
N ASP A 70 -9.45 0.07 -4.86
CA ASP A 70 -9.22 1.14 -3.91
C ASP A 70 -8.18 0.67 -2.89
N VAL A 71 -7.08 1.41 -2.76
CA VAL A 71 -6.01 1.13 -1.81
C VAL A 71 -5.96 2.23 -0.77
N SER A 72 -6.03 1.87 0.51
CA SER A 72 -5.91 2.78 1.65
C SER A 72 -4.73 2.36 2.50
N VAL A 73 -3.86 3.33 2.82
CA VAL A 73 -2.78 3.14 3.79
C VAL A 73 -3.13 3.96 5.02
N ILE A 74 -3.26 3.28 6.16
CA ILE A 74 -3.59 3.91 7.43
C ILE A 74 -2.45 3.64 8.39
N ASP A 75 -1.86 4.69 8.92
CA ASP A 75 -0.76 4.63 9.87
C ASP A 75 -1.08 5.38 11.17
N GLU A 76 -0.32 5.10 12.22
CA GLU A 76 -0.48 5.72 13.54
C GLU A 76 0.74 6.59 13.90
N GLY A 77 1.37 7.17 12.88
CA GLY A 77 2.59 7.93 12.99
C GLY A 77 2.41 9.35 13.51
N PRO A 78 3.49 10.14 13.56
CA PRO A 78 3.46 11.52 14.03
C PRO A 78 2.65 12.47 13.13
N GLY A 79 2.17 11.99 11.98
CA GLY A 79 1.54 12.80 10.94
C GLY A 79 2.54 13.59 10.11
N ILE A 80 2.02 14.34 9.14
CA ILE A 80 2.82 15.18 8.24
C ILE A 80 2.50 16.65 8.58
N PRO A 81 3.44 17.41 9.16
CA PRO A 81 3.19 18.81 9.53
C PRO A 81 2.94 19.72 8.33
N ASP A 82 3.66 19.48 7.23
CA ASP A 82 3.52 20.20 5.96
C ASP A 82 3.42 19.18 4.82
N VAL A 83 2.19 18.98 4.33
CA VAL A 83 1.88 17.99 3.29
C VAL A 83 2.42 18.44 1.94
N GLU A 84 2.40 19.75 1.65
CA GLU A 84 2.89 20.26 0.37
C GLU A 84 4.40 20.00 0.24
N GLN A 85 5.17 20.26 1.31
CA GLN A 85 6.60 20.00 1.34
C GLN A 85 6.93 18.50 1.19
N ALA A 86 6.08 17.61 1.69
CA ALA A 86 6.29 16.16 1.62
C ALA A 86 6.02 15.55 0.24
N MET A 87 5.37 16.29 -0.67
CA MET A 87 4.97 15.82 -2.01
C MET A 87 5.90 16.29 -3.14
N VAL A 88 6.96 17.04 -2.83
CA VAL A 88 7.88 17.67 -3.81
C VAL A 88 9.05 16.76 -4.19
#